data_AF-A0A975C9X7-F1
#
_entry.id   AF-A0A975C9X7-F1
#
_cell.length_a   1.000
_cell.length_b   1.000
_cell.length_c   1.000
_cell.angle_alpha   90.00
_cell.angle_beta   90.00
_cell.angle_gamma   90.00
#
_symmetry.space_group_name_H-M   'P 1'
#
loop_
_entity.id
_entity.type
_entity.pdbx_description
1 polymer ?
#
loop_
_entity_poly.entity_id
_entity_poly.type
_entity_poly.pdbx_seq_one_letter_code
_entity_poly.pdbx_strand_id
1 'polypeptide(L)'
;MRAAVKRDNRIDLRYDTRIVAVEQDEDSAWAVTDQGERIQGDLLIGADGHNSQVRTYVAPNRPNATYAGYMGWIASVSENDLPEHLRPAGNRPSVEMFDSYDGFKFGSIIEREGGSNSGSRRIGCTWYDNKRSGLLRQLGCVKGLVVRHSLNGPDIPEQTLRELAEETENWPEPWRSAAYHAIEERTLIGIPIKEYVPERLVNGRIALVGDAAHVPAPVTASGFNESLQDAVALGKCVEVGIQGRAALQALAEYESLRLEKVRQMVQSGQFYSRSFGRP
;
A
#
# COMPACT_ATOMS: atom_id res chain seq x y z
N MET A 1 -16.52 8.31 -0.58
CA MET A 1 -16.77 7.17 -1.49
C MET A 1 -18.06 6.40 -1.18
N ARG A 2 -18.22 5.74 -0.01
CA ARG A 2 -19.42 4.93 0.30
C ARG A 2 -20.76 5.67 0.13
N ALA A 3 -20.83 6.91 0.61
CA ALA A 3 -22.03 7.75 0.45
C ALA A 3 -22.32 8.13 -1.03
N ALA A 4 -21.28 8.22 -1.86
CA ALA A 4 -21.44 8.48 -3.29
C ALA A 4 -21.94 7.22 -4.02
N VAL A 5 -21.36 6.05 -3.71
CA VAL A 5 -21.79 4.76 -4.26
C VAL A 5 -23.26 4.48 -3.92
N LYS A 6 -23.66 4.67 -2.66
CA LYS A 6 -25.06 4.46 -2.23
C LYS A 6 -26.09 5.37 -2.92
N ARG A 7 -25.66 6.47 -3.55
CA ARG A 7 -26.54 7.41 -4.25
C ARG A 7 -26.69 7.11 -5.74
N ASP A 8 -25.82 6.27 -6.31
CA ASP A 8 -25.86 5.92 -7.73
C ASP A 8 -26.47 4.52 -7.90
N ASN A 9 -27.67 4.48 -8.46
CA ASN A 9 -28.42 3.23 -8.67
C ASN A 9 -27.80 2.31 -9.73
N ARG A 10 -26.76 2.76 -10.44
CA ARG A 10 -26.00 1.94 -11.39
C ARG A 10 -24.90 1.12 -10.72
N ILE A 11 -24.63 1.34 -9.43
CA ILE A 11 -23.57 0.65 -8.69
C ILE A 11 -24.19 -0.35 -7.72
N ASP A 12 -23.98 -1.63 -7.99
CA ASP A 12 -24.24 -2.72 -7.04
C ASP A 12 -22.99 -2.95 -6.19
N LEU A 13 -23.10 -2.77 -4.87
CA LEU A 13 -22.00 -2.96 -3.92
C LEU A 13 -22.28 -4.14 -2.99
N ARG A 14 -21.51 -5.21 -3.16
CA ARG A 14 -21.62 -6.45 -2.38
C ARG A 14 -20.47 -6.56 -1.39
N TYR A 15 -20.81 -6.79 -0.13
CA TYR A 15 -19.84 -7.05 0.94
C TYR A 15 -19.71 -8.55 1.18
N ASP A 16 -18.69 -8.94 1.94
CA ASP A 16 -18.44 -10.35 2.30
C ASP A 16 -18.41 -11.30 1.09
N THR A 17 -18.02 -10.74 -0.07
CA THR A 17 -17.99 -11.43 -1.36
C THR A 17 -16.53 -11.57 -1.78
N ARG A 18 -15.90 -12.68 -1.39
CA ARG A 18 -14.50 -12.94 -1.74
C ARG A 18 -14.41 -13.60 -3.10
N ILE A 19 -13.64 -13.01 -4.01
CA ILE A 19 -13.33 -13.61 -5.33
C ILE A 19 -12.19 -14.61 -5.18
N VAL A 20 -12.36 -15.81 -5.76
CA VAL A 20 -11.37 -16.90 -5.73
C VAL A 20 -10.87 -17.30 -7.11
N ALA A 21 -11.62 -16.99 -8.16
CA ALA A 21 -11.20 -17.22 -9.55
C ALA A 21 -11.80 -16.14 -10.48
N VAL A 22 -11.16 -15.94 -11.62
CA VAL A 22 -11.68 -15.13 -12.72
C VAL A 22 -11.45 -15.85 -14.04
N GLU A 23 -12.38 -15.70 -14.96
CA GLU A 23 -12.34 -16.30 -16.29
C GLU A 23 -13.03 -15.36 -17.30
N GLN A 24 -12.89 -15.67 -18.58
CA GLN A 24 -13.51 -14.92 -19.67
C GLN A 24 -13.70 -15.81 -20.90
N ASP A 25 -14.56 -15.36 -21.80
CA ASP A 25 -14.73 -15.89 -23.15
C ASP A 25 -14.67 -14.75 -24.18
N GLU A 26 -15.13 -15.01 -25.41
CA GLU A 26 -15.12 -14.02 -26.48
C GLU A 26 -16.03 -12.82 -26.19
N ASP A 27 -17.06 -12.96 -25.36
CA ASP A 27 -18.12 -11.99 -25.15
C ASP A 27 -18.12 -11.36 -23.76
N SER A 28 -17.62 -12.07 -22.74
CA SER A 28 -17.77 -11.68 -21.34
C SER A 28 -16.58 -12.07 -20.46
N ALA A 29 -16.49 -11.45 -19.29
CA ALA A 29 -15.61 -11.84 -18.21
C ALA A 29 -16.42 -12.04 -16.92
N TRP A 30 -15.96 -12.92 -16.03
CA TRP A 30 -16.64 -13.19 -14.77
C TRP A 30 -15.68 -13.49 -13.63
N ALA A 31 -16.15 -13.18 -12.42
CA ALA A 31 -15.54 -13.55 -11.17
C ALA A 31 -16.33 -14.70 -10.52
N VAL A 32 -15.63 -15.64 -9.90
CA VAL A 32 -16.22 -16.71 -9.10
C VAL A 32 -15.95 -16.41 -7.63
N THR A 33 -17.01 -16.40 -6.82
CA THR A 33 -16.93 -16.15 -5.38
C THR A 33 -16.52 -17.43 -4.62
N ASP A 34 -16.10 -17.29 -3.37
CA ASP A 34 -15.81 -18.44 -2.50
C ASP A 34 -17.05 -19.25 -2.11
N GLN A 35 -18.25 -18.75 -2.42
CA GLN A 35 -19.52 -19.48 -2.32
C GLN A 35 -19.94 -20.14 -3.65
N GLY A 36 -19.12 -20.02 -4.70
CA GLY A 36 -19.38 -20.58 -6.03
C GLY A 36 -20.33 -19.75 -6.91
N GLU A 37 -20.70 -18.54 -6.48
CA GLU A 37 -21.48 -17.62 -7.34
C GLU A 37 -20.62 -17.09 -8.48
N ARG A 38 -21.17 -17.05 -9.69
CA ARG A 38 -20.57 -16.39 -10.85
C ARG A 38 -21.16 -15.00 -11.04
N ILE A 39 -20.32 -13.97 -11.01
CA ILE A 39 -20.68 -12.57 -11.28
C ILE A 39 -20.08 -12.19 -12.62
N GLN A 40 -20.93 -11.88 -13.62
CA GLN A 40 -20.53 -11.68 -15.01
C GLN A 40 -20.73 -10.22 -15.47
N GLY A 41 -19.86 -9.76 -16.37
CA GLY A 41 -19.98 -8.49 -17.08
C GLY A 41 -19.21 -8.48 -18.41
N ASP A 42 -19.30 -7.38 -19.15
CA ASP A 42 -18.56 -7.20 -20.41
C ASP A 42 -17.04 -7.10 -20.19
N LEU A 43 -16.66 -6.53 -19.04
CA LEU A 43 -15.30 -6.31 -18.58
C LEU A 43 -15.18 -6.66 -17.09
N LEU A 44 -14.00 -7.10 -16.66
CA LEU A 44 -13.64 -7.33 -15.26
C LEU A 44 -12.41 -6.50 -14.89
N ILE A 45 -12.53 -5.69 -13.83
CA ILE A 45 -11.43 -4.84 -13.35
C ILE A 45 -10.95 -5.36 -11.99
N GLY A 46 -9.72 -5.84 -11.94
CA GLY A 46 -9.02 -6.20 -10.71
C GLY A 46 -8.53 -4.97 -9.97
N ALA A 47 -9.22 -4.63 -8.88
CA ALA A 47 -8.85 -3.59 -7.92
C ALA A 47 -8.66 -4.19 -6.51
N ASP A 48 -8.22 -5.44 -6.44
CA ASP A 48 -8.17 -6.32 -5.26
C ASP A 48 -6.81 -6.28 -4.53
N GLY A 49 -6.02 -5.23 -4.77
CA GLY A 49 -4.85 -4.88 -3.98
C GLY A 49 -3.60 -5.73 -4.20
N HIS A 50 -2.59 -5.54 -3.36
CA HIS A 50 -1.26 -6.12 -3.55
C HIS A 50 -1.21 -7.66 -3.50
N ASN A 51 -2.28 -8.33 -3.03
CA ASN A 51 -2.43 -9.80 -3.05
C ASN A 51 -3.44 -10.24 -4.12
N SER A 52 -3.56 -9.49 -5.22
CA SER A 52 -4.58 -9.66 -6.25
C SER A 52 -4.68 -11.10 -6.79
N GLN A 53 -5.88 -11.66 -6.70
CA GLN A 53 -6.26 -12.90 -7.36
C GLN A 53 -6.48 -12.67 -8.85
N VAL A 54 -7.02 -11.53 -9.25
CA VAL A 54 -7.20 -11.19 -10.67
C VAL A 54 -5.85 -11.16 -11.40
N ARG A 55 -4.81 -10.66 -10.74
CA ARG A 55 -3.45 -10.64 -11.29
C ARG A 55 -2.88 -12.03 -11.52
N THR A 56 -3.27 -13.05 -10.74
CA THR A 56 -2.86 -14.44 -11.01
C THR A 56 -3.33 -14.94 -12.36
N TYR A 57 -4.45 -14.43 -12.86
CA TYR A 57 -4.97 -14.73 -14.18
C TYR A 57 -4.36 -13.84 -15.29
N VAL A 58 -4.21 -12.55 -15.01
CA VAL A 58 -3.68 -11.59 -16.01
C VAL A 58 -2.18 -11.78 -16.27
N ALA A 59 -1.38 -12.04 -15.23
CA ALA A 59 0.08 -12.15 -15.29
C ALA A 59 0.59 -13.40 -14.51
N PRO A 60 0.28 -14.63 -14.98
CA PRO A 60 0.46 -15.87 -14.22
C PRO A 60 1.93 -16.24 -13.93
N ASN A 61 2.88 -15.75 -14.71
CA ASN A 61 4.30 -16.09 -14.54
C ASN A 61 4.90 -15.50 -13.27
N ARG A 62 4.48 -14.28 -12.92
CA ARG A 62 4.93 -13.55 -11.72
C ARG A 62 3.76 -12.74 -11.17
N PRO A 63 2.81 -13.37 -10.44
CA PRO A 63 1.62 -12.68 -9.97
C PRO A 63 1.76 -12.15 -8.54
N ASN A 64 2.86 -12.45 -7.85
CA ASN A 64 3.02 -12.08 -6.43
C ASN A 64 3.91 -10.86 -6.29
N ALA A 65 3.45 -9.88 -5.52
CA ALA A 65 4.32 -8.86 -4.97
C ALA A 65 5.31 -9.53 -4.00
N THR A 66 6.59 -9.17 -4.09
CA THR A 66 7.67 -9.84 -3.35
C THR A 66 8.27 -8.94 -2.30
N TYR A 67 8.78 -9.55 -1.24
CA TYR A 67 9.52 -8.86 -0.19
C TYR A 67 10.73 -8.14 -0.78
N ALA A 68 10.79 -6.82 -0.56
CA ALA A 68 11.79 -5.95 -1.14
C ALA A 68 13.15 -5.97 -0.40
N GLY A 69 13.24 -6.70 0.72
CA GLY A 69 14.47 -6.83 1.50
C GLY A 69 14.59 -5.87 2.69
N TYR A 70 13.57 -5.06 2.94
CA TYR A 70 13.51 -4.10 4.05
C TYR A 70 12.08 -3.93 4.57
N MET A 71 11.95 -3.26 5.70
CA MET A 71 10.67 -2.97 6.35
C MET A 71 10.53 -1.49 6.68
N GLY A 72 9.30 -1.06 6.94
CA GLY A 72 8.99 0.21 7.57
C GLY A 72 8.45 -0.03 8.97
N TRP A 73 9.01 0.65 9.97
CA TRP A 73 8.39 0.81 11.27
C TRP A 73 7.40 1.96 11.21
N ILE A 74 6.19 1.74 11.73
CA ILE A 74 5.15 2.76 11.80
C ILE A 74 4.67 2.85 13.24
N ALA A 75 4.80 4.03 13.81
CA ALA A 75 4.24 4.43 15.08
C ALA A 75 3.17 5.51 14.84
N SER A 76 2.10 5.45 15.61
CA SER A 76 1.09 6.51 15.65
C SER A 76 0.67 6.69 17.09
N VAL A 77 0.95 7.85 17.67
CA VAL A 77 0.74 8.15 19.09
C VAL A 77 -0.29 9.26 19.24
N SER A 78 -1.16 9.17 20.24
CA SER A 78 -2.04 10.30 20.56
C SER A 78 -1.19 11.43 21.09
N GLU A 79 -1.41 12.66 20.62
CA GLU A 79 -0.68 13.81 21.16
C GLU A 79 -0.86 13.94 22.69
N ASN A 80 -2.00 13.52 23.22
CA ASN A 80 -2.28 13.56 24.66
C ASN A 80 -1.44 12.58 25.48
N ASP A 81 -0.89 11.54 24.85
CA ASP A 81 -0.04 10.55 25.51
C ASP A 81 1.39 11.11 25.73
N LEU A 82 1.71 12.26 25.13
CA LEU A 82 2.98 12.96 25.34
C LEU A 82 2.85 14.08 26.39
N PRO A 83 3.92 14.34 27.16
CA PRO A 83 4.02 15.54 28.01
C PRO A 83 3.78 16.82 27.23
N GLU A 84 3.06 17.78 27.82
CA GLU A 84 2.61 19.00 27.13
C GLU A 84 3.73 19.79 26.47
N HIS A 85 4.89 19.89 27.12
CA HIS A 85 6.08 20.60 26.61
C HIS A 85 6.79 19.89 25.44
N LEU A 86 6.44 18.63 25.16
CA LEU A 86 6.96 17.82 24.05
C LEU A 86 5.93 17.67 22.92
N ARG A 87 4.78 18.34 23.02
CA ARG A 87 3.75 18.32 21.97
C ARG A 87 4.13 19.28 20.84
N PRO A 88 3.79 18.97 19.58
CA PRO A 88 4.06 19.86 18.46
C PRO A 88 3.43 21.26 18.65
N ALA A 89 4.25 22.29 18.51
CA ALA A 89 3.83 23.69 18.70
C ALA A 89 2.90 24.22 17.58
N GLY A 90 2.83 23.54 16.43
CA GLY A 90 2.06 23.97 15.27
C GLY A 90 0.66 23.32 15.18
N ASN A 91 -0.33 24.07 14.70
CA ASN A 91 -1.73 23.62 14.55
C ASN A 91 -2.07 23.06 13.16
N ARG A 92 -1.09 22.72 12.33
CA ARG A 92 -1.35 22.24 10.97
C ARG A 92 -0.80 20.84 10.77
N PRO A 93 -1.51 19.97 10.01
CA PRO A 93 -0.92 18.76 9.49
C PRO A 93 0.38 19.09 8.76
N SER A 94 1.43 18.34 9.09
CA SER A 94 2.74 18.48 8.48
C SER A 94 3.35 17.11 8.27
N VAL A 95 4.23 17.01 7.29
CA VAL A 95 5.14 15.88 7.12
C VAL A 95 6.55 16.46 7.06
N GLU A 96 7.42 15.95 7.91
CA GLU A 96 8.82 16.36 8.01
C GLU A 96 9.69 15.15 7.74
N MET A 97 10.72 15.34 6.92
CA MET A 97 11.72 14.33 6.61
C MET A 97 13.02 14.76 7.28
N PHE A 98 13.63 13.84 8.03
CA PHE A 98 14.88 14.13 8.73
C PHE A 98 16.07 13.53 7.98
N ASP A 99 17.19 14.23 7.99
CA ASP A 99 18.45 13.68 7.51
C ASP A 99 18.83 12.46 8.36
N SER A 100 19.10 11.34 7.71
CA SER A 100 19.67 10.18 8.38
C SER A 100 20.61 9.42 7.45
N TYR A 101 21.79 9.09 7.97
CA TYR A 101 22.81 8.35 7.23
C TYR A 101 22.40 6.89 6.98
N ASP A 102 21.39 6.38 7.70
CA ASP A 102 21.05 4.97 7.73
C ASP A 102 19.62 4.64 7.27
N GLY A 103 18.92 5.59 6.65
CA GLY A 103 17.62 5.36 6.03
C GLY A 103 16.77 6.61 5.88
N PHE A 104 15.45 6.42 5.82
CA PHE A 104 14.48 7.51 5.86
C PHE A 104 13.67 7.50 7.12
N LYS A 105 13.42 8.70 7.63
CA LYS A 105 12.66 8.96 8.83
C LYS A 105 11.69 10.09 8.52
N PHE A 106 10.42 9.85 8.78
CA PHE A 106 9.33 10.78 8.56
C PHE A 106 8.58 11.01 9.87
N GLY A 107 8.40 12.27 10.23
CA GLY A 107 7.46 12.71 11.25
C GLY A 107 6.21 13.27 10.59
N SER A 108 5.04 13.01 11.16
CA SER A 108 3.79 13.54 10.64
C SER A 108 2.81 13.93 11.73
N ILE A 109 2.13 15.07 11.57
CA ILE A 109 0.98 15.45 12.40
C ILE A 109 -0.27 15.12 11.59
N ILE A 110 -1.11 14.25 12.14
CA ILE A 110 -2.34 13.79 11.49
C ILE A 110 -3.53 14.25 12.33
N GLU A 111 -4.40 15.03 11.72
CA GLU A 111 -5.71 15.35 12.31
C GLU A 111 -6.71 14.24 11.99
N ARG A 112 -7.50 13.85 12.99
CA ARG A 112 -8.58 12.89 12.79
C ARG A 112 -9.85 13.64 12.37
N GLU A 113 -10.41 13.32 11.19
CA GLU A 113 -11.66 13.92 10.71
C GLU A 113 -12.78 13.83 11.77
N GLY A 114 -13.41 14.97 12.05
CA GLY A 114 -14.58 15.08 12.94
C GLY A 114 -14.32 15.53 14.39
N GLY A 115 -13.08 15.85 14.78
CA GLY A 115 -12.77 16.37 16.12
C GLY A 115 -12.54 17.88 16.14
N SER A 116 -13.53 18.67 16.56
CA SER A 116 -13.40 20.14 16.70
C SER A 116 -12.60 20.61 17.93
N ASN A 117 -11.92 19.72 18.64
CA ASN A 117 -11.18 20.03 19.87
C ASN A 117 -9.71 19.63 19.73
N SER A 118 -8.80 20.51 20.16
CA SER A 118 -7.38 20.19 20.35
C SER A 118 -7.27 18.96 21.25
N GLY A 119 -6.74 17.85 20.72
CA GLY A 119 -6.67 16.56 21.43
C GLY A 119 -7.04 15.35 20.58
N SER A 120 -7.47 15.54 19.33
CA SER A 120 -7.73 14.46 18.36
C SER A 120 -6.53 14.16 17.45
N ARG A 121 -5.41 14.87 17.63
CA ARG A 121 -4.23 14.78 16.77
C ARG A 121 -3.39 13.56 17.10
N ARG A 122 -2.85 12.94 16.06
CA ARG A 122 -1.87 11.86 16.18
C ARG A 122 -0.53 12.29 15.62
N ILE A 123 0.52 11.86 16.30
CA ILE A 123 1.91 12.05 15.92
C ILE A 123 2.36 10.73 15.30
N GLY A 124 2.58 10.73 13.99
CA GLY A 124 3.04 9.58 13.23
C GLY A 124 4.55 9.62 13.06
N CYS A 125 5.23 8.52 13.37
CA CYS A 125 6.65 8.34 13.10
C CYS A 125 6.84 7.12 12.22
N THR A 126 7.46 7.29 11.06
CA THR A 126 7.75 6.20 10.12
C THR A 126 9.23 6.18 9.80
N TRP A 127 9.87 5.01 9.88
CA TRP A 127 11.25 4.87 9.44
C TRP A 127 11.53 3.52 8.79
N TYR A 128 12.48 3.51 7.87
CA TYR A 128 12.80 2.33 7.09
C TYR A 128 14.04 1.62 7.64
N ASP A 129 13.94 0.30 7.72
CA ASP A 129 14.92 -0.59 8.32
C ASP A 129 15.27 -1.71 7.34
N ASN A 130 16.54 -1.73 6.92
CA ASN A 130 17.11 -2.77 6.06
C ASN A 130 18.03 -3.74 6.83
N LYS A 131 18.25 -3.51 8.13
CA LYS A 131 19.16 -4.27 8.99
C LYS A 131 18.46 -5.49 9.57
N ARG A 132 17.13 -5.45 9.75
CA ARG A 132 16.35 -6.48 10.48
C ARG A 132 15.63 -7.50 9.60
N SER A 133 16.08 -7.71 8.36
CA SER A 133 15.58 -8.79 7.49
C SER A 133 15.70 -10.18 8.12
N GLY A 134 16.73 -10.44 8.92
CA GLY A 134 16.90 -11.70 9.66
C GLY A 134 15.81 -11.95 10.69
N LEU A 135 15.44 -10.90 11.45
CA LEU A 135 14.38 -10.93 12.45
C LEU A 135 13.04 -11.32 11.83
N LEU A 136 12.68 -10.69 10.70
CA LEU A 136 11.43 -10.99 9.99
C LEU A 136 11.34 -12.45 9.53
N ARG A 137 12.46 -13.06 9.16
CA ARG A 137 12.52 -14.47 8.78
C ARG A 137 12.38 -15.38 9.99
N GLN A 138 13.08 -15.06 11.07
CA GLN A 138 13.02 -15.81 12.33
C GLN A 138 11.60 -15.83 12.91
N LEU A 139 10.90 -14.70 12.88
CA LEU A 139 9.54 -14.56 13.39
C LEU A 139 8.46 -15.00 12.40
N GLY A 140 8.83 -15.56 11.25
CA GLY A 140 7.87 -16.06 10.26
C GLY A 140 7.12 -14.98 9.46
N CYS A 141 7.43 -13.70 9.69
CA CYS A 141 6.86 -12.57 8.94
C CYS A 141 7.20 -12.66 7.44
N VAL A 142 8.37 -13.22 7.09
CA VAL A 142 8.82 -13.42 5.71
C VAL A 142 9.36 -14.84 5.51
N LYS A 143 8.87 -15.56 4.49
CA LYS A 143 9.40 -16.85 4.02
C LYS A 143 9.87 -16.74 2.58
N GLY A 144 11.18 -16.87 2.34
CA GLY A 144 11.76 -16.63 1.01
C GLY A 144 11.54 -15.17 0.58
N LEU A 145 10.76 -14.97 -0.50
CA LEU A 145 10.31 -13.65 -0.97
C LEU A 145 8.86 -13.33 -0.60
N VAL A 146 8.20 -14.21 0.16
CA VAL A 146 6.77 -14.07 0.49
C VAL A 146 6.62 -13.48 1.88
N VAL A 147 6.01 -12.29 1.97
CA VAL A 147 5.59 -11.70 3.25
C VAL A 147 4.28 -12.38 3.69
N ARG A 148 4.26 -12.86 4.94
CA ARG A 148 3.15 -13.58 5.56
C ARG A 148 2.26 -12.68 6.39
N HIS A 149 2.86 -11.83 7.20
CA HIS A 149 2.18 -10.87 8.07
C HIS A 149 3.16 -9.75 8.48
N SER A 150 2.61 -8.67 9.02
CA SER A 150 3.39 -7.63 9.70
C SER A 150 3.86 -8.13 11.07
N LEU A 151 4.87 -7.47 11.61
CA LEU A 151 5.38 -7.68 12.96
C LEU A 151 4.68 -6.68 13.90
N ASN A 152 3.86 -7.17 14.83
CA ASN A 152 3.17 -6.31 15.79
C ASN A 152 4.05 -6.07 17.02
N GLY A 153 3.91 -4.91 17.65
CA GLY A 153 4.71 -4.50 18.81
C GLY A 153 4.85 -5.54 19.94
N PRO A 154 3.77 -6.24 20.36
CA PRO A 154 3.89 -7.28 21.39
C PRO A 154 4.80 -8.45 21.00
N ASP A 155 4.93 -8.73 19.70
CA ASP A 155 5.74 -9.84 19.17
C ASP A 155 7.22 -9.44 18.94
N ILE A 156 7.56 -8.15 19.12
CA ILE A 156 8.93 -7.66 18.97
C ILE A 156 9.77 -8.10 20.18
N PRO A 157 10.96 -8.71 19.97
CA PRO A 157 11.87 -9.07 21.05
C PRO A 157 12.36 -7.84 21.83
N GLU A 158 12.54 -8.00 23.14
CA GLU A 158 13.04 -6.95 24.04
C GLU A 158 14.35 -6.32 23.57
N GLN A 159 15.27 -7.15 23.07
CA GLN A 159 16.53 -6.63 22.54
C GLN A 159 16.29 -5.70 21.35
N THR A 160 15.40 -6.06 20.43
CA THR A 160 15.06 -5.22 19.29
C THR A 160 14.39 -3.92 19.73
N LEU A 161 13.51 -3.94 20.73
CA LEU A 161 12.89 -2.71 21.25
C LEU A 161 13.95 -1.77 21.85
N ARG A 162 14.93 -2.29 22.60
CA ARG A 162 16.05 -1.48 23.12
C ARG A 162 16.87 -0.84 22.00
N GLU A 163 17.24 -1.62 20.98
CA GLU A 163 17.97 -1.09 19.82
C GLU A 163 17.17 0.00 19.08
N LEU A 164 15.86 -0.22 18.88
CA LEU A 164 14.99 0.78 18.26
C LEU A 164 14.90 2.04 19.11
N ALA A 165 14.81 1.91 20.43
CA ALA A 165 14.77 3.06 21.34
C ALA A 165 16.07 3.90 21.24
N GLU A 166 17.24 3.26 21.20
CA GLU A 166 18.52 3.92 20.97
C GLU A 166 18.55 4.64 19.60
N GLU A 167 18.03 4.00 18.55
CA GLU A 167 17.92 4.62 17.22
C GLU A 167 17.03 5.88 17.19
N THR A 168 16.08 6.01 18.13
CA THR A 168 15.23 7.22 18.25
C THR A 168 15.95 8.43 18.85
N GLU A 169 17.09 8.26 19.53
CA GLU A 169 17.76 9.36 20.23
C GLU A 169 18.21 10.49 19.29
N ASN A 170 18.47 10.15 18.03
CA ASN A 170 18.88 11.08 16.97
C ASN A 170 17.69 11.82 16.32
N TRP A 171 16.46 11.56 16.74
CA TRP A 171 15.29 12.23 16.19
C TRP A 171 15.08 13.58 16.88
N PRO A 172 14.64 14.62 16.14
CA PRO A 172 14.18 15.84 16.77
C PRO A 172 12.84 15.62 17.49
N GLU A 173 12.57 16.44 18.50
CA GLU A 173 11.23 16.49 19.10
C GLU A 173 10.23 17.14 18.12
N PRO A 174 8.95 16.72 18.13
CA PRO A 174 8.31 15.77 19.07
C PRO A 174 8.44 14.28 18.66
N TRP A 175 9.12 14.01 17.56
CA TRP A 175 9.12 12.71 16.89
C TRP A 175 9.88 11.64 17.67
N ARG A 176 10.97 12.04 18.33
CA ARG A 176 11.70 11.21 19.28
C ARG A 176 10.77 10.68 20.37
N SER A 177 10.12 11.58 21.11
CA SER A 177 9.25 11.19 22.23
C SER A 177 8.07 10.33 21.78
N ALA A 178 7.47 10.63 20.63
CA ALA A 178 6.41 9.81 20.06
C ALA A 178 6.90 8.40 19.67
N ALA A 179 8.02 8.29 18.97
CA ALA A 179 8.57 6.99 18.58
C ALA A 179 8.95 6.17 19.81
N TYR A 180 9.62 6.79 20.79
CA TYR A 180 10.00 6.14 22.05
C TYR A 180 8.77 5.66 22.84
N HIS A 181 7.74 6.50 22.99
CA HIS A 181 6.49 6.10 23.64
C HIS A 181 5.83 4.91 22.95
N ALA A 182 5.81 4.88 21.61
CA ALA A 182 5.24 3.75 20.87
C ALA A 182 6.06 2.45 21.04
N ILE A 183 7.38 2.55 21.23
CA ILE A 183 8.28 1.43 21.51
C ILE A 183 8.01 0.88 22.91
N GLU A 184 8.00 1.74 23.93
CA GLU A 184 7.74 1.36 25.34
C GLU A 184 6.37 0.70 25.50
N GLU A 185 5.33 1.30 24.90
CA GLU A 185 3.96 0.77 24.94
C GLU A 185 3.73 -0.38 23.94
N ARG A 186 4.75 -0.76 23.15
CA ARG A 186 4.69 -1.81 22.13
C ARG A 186 3.51 -1.63 21.16
N THR A 187 3.26 -0.38 20.75
CA THR A 187 2.19 -0.02 19.81
C THR A 187 2.69 0.21 18.37
N LEU A 188 4.01 0.19 18.15
CA LEU A 188 4.57 0.23 16.80
C LEU A 188 4.29 -1.06 16.01
N ILE A 189 4.26 -0.93 14.69
CA ILE A 189 4.13 -2.04 13.75
C ILE A 189 5.30 -2.03 12.78
N GLY A 190 5.93 -3.18 12.60
CA GLY A 190 6.91 -3.42 11.57
C GLY A 190 6.27 -4.02 10.32
N ILE A 191 6.30 -3.31 9.19
CA ILE A 191 5.68 -3.73 7.94
C ILE A 191 6.77 -4.12 6.94
N PRO A 192 6.91 -5.42 6.61
CA PRO A 192 7.79 -5.85 5.52
C PRO A 192 7.30 -5.24 4.20
N ILE A 193 8.19 -4.56 3.48
CA ILE A 193 7.80 -3.89 2.24
C ILE A 193 7.70 -4.89 1.09
N LYS A 194 6.58 -4.81 0.36
CA LYS A 194 6.32 -5.57 -0.86
C LYS A 194 6.43 -4.65 -2.05
N GLU A 195 6.93 -5.17 -3.15
CA GLU A 195 6.97 -4.47 -4.43
C GLU A 195 6.52 -5.38 -5.57
N TYR A 196 5.95 -4.79 -6.62
CA TYR A 196 5.50 -5.50 -7.82
C TYR A 196 5.61 -4.61 -9.05
N VAL A 197 6.43 -5.05 -10.01
CA VAL A 197 6.56 -4.44 -11.34
C VAL A 197 5.70 -5.25 -12.31
N PRO A 198 4.65 -4.68 -12.92
CA PRO A 198 3.78 -5.43 -13.82
C PRO A 198 4.47 -5.82 -15.12
N GLU A 199 4.30 -7.07 -15.55
CA GLU A 199 4.65 -7.50 -16.91
C GLU A 199 3.53 -7.18 -17.92
N ARG A 200 2.30 -7.04 -17.42
CA ARG A 200 1.08 -6.82 -18.20
C ARG A 200 0.00 -6.24 -17.28
N LEU A 201 -0.88 -5.40 -17.81
CA LEU A 201 -2.06 -4.87 -17.11
C LEU A 201 -3.37 -5.49 -17.61
N VAL A 202 -3.40 -6.01 -18.84
CA VAL A 202 -4.62 -6.47 -19.50
C VAL A 202 -4.47 -7.86 -20.08
N ASN A 203 -5.48 -8.70 -19.87
CA ASN A 203 -5.64 -9.98 -20.55
C ASN A 203 -7.07 -10.07 -21.10
N GLY A 204 -7.25 -9.80 -22.39
CA GLY A 204 -8.58 -9.78 -23.02
C GLY A 204 -9.49 -8.71 -22.42
N ARG A 205 -10.61 -9.15 -21.84
CA ARG A 205 -11.66 -8.38 -21.16
C ARG A 205 -11.35 -8.10 -19.68
N ILE A 206 -10.17 -8.48 -19.21
CA ILE A 206 -9.76 -8.33 -17.81
C ILE A 206 -8.60 -7.35 -17.70
N ALA A 207 -8.72 -6.35 -16.82
CA ALA A 207 -7.67 -5.35 -16.56
C ALA A 207 -7.35 -5.22 -15.07
N LEU A 208 -6.14 -4.76 -14.74
CA LEU A 208 -5.69 -4.46 -13.38
C LEU A 208 -5.55 -2.96 -13.16
N VAL A 209 -5.87 -2.49 -11.96
CA VAL A 209 -5.67 -1.09 -11.50
C VAL A 209 -5.09 -1.03 -10.08
N GLY A 210 -4.41 0.06 -9.76
CA GLY A 210 -3.84 0.32 -8.43
C GLY A 210 -2.91 -0.79 -7.94
N ASP A 211 -2.96 -1.14 -6.66
CA ASP A 211 -2.10 -2.16 -6.07
C ASP A 211 -2.29 -3.58 -6.67
N ALA A 212 -3.40 -3.83 -7.36
CA ALA A 212 -3.56 -5.06 -8.14
C ALA A 212 -2.69 -5.04 -9.40
N ALA A 213 -2.41 -3.87 -9.96
CA ALA A 213 -1.55 -3.67 -11.14
C ALA A 213 -0.08 -3.44 -10.76
N HIS A 214 0.20 -2.57 -9.80
CA HIS A 214 1.56 -2.13 -9.46
C HIS A 214 1.66 -1.90 -7.97
N VAL A 215 2.70 -2.44 -7.33
CA VAL A 215 2.92 -2.25 -5.89
C VAL A 215 4.23 -1.50 -5.74
N PRO A 216 4.20 -0.17 -5.59
CA PRO A 216 5.41 0.61 -5.44
C PRO A 216 5.95 0.59 -4.01
N ALA A 217 7.23 0.93 -3.88
CA ALA A 217 7.83 1.23 -2.59
C ALA A 217 7.10 2.44 -1.95
N PRO A 218 6.69 2.38 -0.66
CA PRO A 218 5.89 3.46 -0.09
C PRO A 218 6.63 4.81 0.03
N VAL A 219 7.97 4.78 -0.06
CA VAL A 219 8.84 5.97 -0.07
C VAL A 219 8.51 6.96 -1.19
N THR A 220 7.85 6.53 -2.26
CA THR A 220 7.46 7.43 -3.35
C THR A 220 6.26 8.31 -3.01
N ALA A 221 5.52 7.98 -1.92
CA ALA A 221 4.25 8.62 -1.52
C ALA A 221 3.23 8.80 -2.66
N SER A 222 3.36 8.03 -3.75
CA SER A 222 2.64 8.25 -5.00
C SER A 222 1.67 7.14 -5.36
N GLY A 223 1.72 5.98 -4.69
CA GLY A 223 0.93 4.79 -5.07
C GLY A 223 -0.58 5.03 -5.14
N PHE A 224 -1.13 5.82 -4.21
CA PHE A 224 -2.54 6.20 -4.26
C PHE A 224 -2.88 7.08 -5.46
N ASN A 225 -2.04 8.09 -5.74
CA ASN A 225 -2.24 8.99 -6.88
C ASN A 225 -2.15 8.21 -8.21
N GLU A 226 -1.24 7.25 -8.31
CA GLU A 226 -1.14 6.38 -9.49
C GLU A 226 -2.34 5.45 -9.64
N SER A 227 -2.88 4.93 -8.54
CA SER A 227 -4.14 4.17 -8.56
C SER A 227 -5.32 5.01 -9.07
N LEU A 228 -5.37 6.30 -8.71
CA LEU A 228 -6.38 7.22 -9.21
C LEU A 228 -6.18 7.51 -10.71
N GLN A 229 -4.94 7.69 -11.15
CA GLN A 229 -4.63 7.88 -12.57
C GLN A 229 -5.03 6.66 -13.40
N ASP A 230 -4.87 5.43 -12.89
CA ASP A 230 -5.35 4.23 -13.56
C ASP A 230 -6.86 4.27 -13.76
N ALA A 231 -7.62 4.57 -12.69
CA ALA A 231 -9.07 4.64 -12.75
C ALA A 231 -9.55 5.71 -13.74
N VAL A 232 -8.91 6.88 -13.77
CA VAL A 232 -9.23 7.96 -14.72
C VAL A 232 -8.88 7.57 -16.15
N ALA A 233 -7.71 6.97 -16.39
CA ALA A 233 -7.30 6.53 -17.72
C ALA A 233 -8.25 5.46 -18.26
N LEU A 234 -8.55 4.44 -17.44
CA LEU A 234 -9.49 3.39 -17.79
C LEU A 234 -10.89 3.96 -18.08
N GLY A 235 -11.38 4.88 -17.24
CA GLY A 235 -12.67 5.53 -17.44
C GLY A 235 -12.79 6.26 -18.78
N LYS A 236 -11.71 6.88 -19.27
CA LYS A 236 -11.67 7.51 -20.60
C LYS A 236 -11.66 6.48 -21.72
N CYS A 237 -10.88 5.40 -21.58
CA CYS A 237 -10.79 4.37 -22.61
C CYS A 237 -12.13 3.65 -22.84
N VAL A 238 -12.96 3.51 -21.81
CA VAL A 238 -14.27 2.84 -21.94
C VAL A 238 -15.40 3.77 -22.41
N GLU A 239 -15.15 5.09 -22.53
CA GLU A 239 -16.16 6.09 -22.89
C GLU A 239 -16.71 5.88 -24.31
N VAL A 240 -15.87 5.36 -25.21
CA VAL A 240 -16.25 5.05 -26.60
C VAL A 240 -17.10 3.78 -26.74
N GLY A 241 -17.25 3.01 -25.65
CA GLY A 241 -18.08 1.81 -25.56
C GLY A 241 -17.31 0.54 -25.21
N ILE A 242 -18.02 -0.43 -24.64
CA ILE A 242 -17.46 -1.69 -24.11
C ILE A 242 -18.11 -2.94 -24.73
N GLN A 243 -18.91 -2.77 -25.78
CA GLN A 243 -19.64 -3.87 -26.42
C GLN A 243 -18.77 -4.60 -27.45
N GLY A 244 -18.81 -5.93 -27.45
CA GLY A 244 -18.09 -6.76 -28.41
C GLY A 244 -16.58 -6.45 -28.44
N ARG A 245 -16.06 -6.12 -29.62
CA ARG A 245 -14.63 -5.80 -29.83
C ARG A 245 -14.19 -4.46 -29.22
N ALA A 246 -15.13 -3.54 -28.93
CA ALA A 246 -14.79 -2.25 -28.34
C ALA A 246 -14.20 -2.40 -26.92
N ALA A 247 -14.67 -3.39 -26.14
CA ALA A 247 -14.11 -3.73 -24.84
C ALA A 247 -12.61 -4.09 -24.91
N LEU A 248 -12.23 -4.93 -25.88
CA LEU A 248 -10.83 -5.34 -26.07
C LEU A 248 -9.96 -4.15 -26.49
N GLN A 249 -10.48 -3.29 -27.38
CA GLN A 249 -9.78 -2.09 -27.84
C GLN A 249 -9.57 -1.09 -26.70
N ALA A 250 -10.60 -0.84 -25.89
CA ALA A 250 -10.54 0.04 -24.73
C ALA A 250 -9.48 -0.41 -23.71
N LEU A 251 -9.43 -1.70 -23.39
CA LEU A 251 -8.43 -2.21 -22.46
C LEU A 251 -7.02 -2.22 -23.05
N ALA A 252 -6.86 -2.56 -24.33
CA ALA A 252 -5.57 -2.47 -25.01
C ALA A 252 -5.04 -1.01 -25.02
N GLU A 253 -5.91 -0.03 -25.24
CA GLU A 253 -5.57 1.38 -25.14
C GLU A 253 -5.14 1.75 -23.72
N TYR A 254 -5.90 1.33 -22.70
CA TYR A 254 -5.54 1.54 -21.30
C TYR A 254 -4.14 1.01 -20.96
N GLU A 255 -3.83 -0.23 -21.38
CA GLU A 255 -2.51 -0.80 -21.15
C GLU A 255 -1.40 0.01 -21.82
N SER A 256 -1.61 0.45 -23.07
CA SER A 256 -0.64 1.27 -23.82
C SER A 256 -0.35 2.61 -23.14
N LEU A 257 -1.32 3.18 -22.43
CA LEU A 257 -1.20 4.46 -21.74
C LEU A 257 -0.53 4.36 -20.37
N ARG A 258 -0.65 3.19 -19.72
CA ARG A 258 -0.32 3.04 -18.29
C ARG A 258 0.85 2.12 -18.00
N LEU A 259 1.02 1.00 -18.71
CA LEU A 259 1.97 -0.06 -18.35
C LEU A 259 3.38 0.47 -18.11
N GLU A 260 3.91 1.25 -19.05
CA GLU A 260 5.28 1.73 -18.94
C GLU A 260 5.44 2.81 -17.86
N LYS A 261 4.43 3.66 -17.66
CA LYS A 261 4.43 4.68 -16.60
C LYS A 261 4.48 4.04 -15.22
N VAL A 262 3.62 3.05 -14.98
CA VAL A 262 3.57 2.39 -13.68
C VAL A 262 4.81 1.53 -13.43
N ARG A 263 5.38 0.91 -14.48
CA ARG A 263 6.67 0.22 -14.38
C ARG A 263 7.79 1.15 -13.96
N GLN A 264 7.94 2.28 -14.67
CA GLN A 264 8.98 3.27 -14.37
C GLN A 264 8.83 3.82 -12.95
N MET A 265 7.60 4.08 -12.52
CA MET A 265 7.29 4.54 -11.17
C MET A 265 7.73 3.51 -10.11
N VAL A 266 7.35 2.23 -10.26
CA VAL A 266 7.77 1.18 -9.32
C VAL A 266 9.30 1.04 -9.34
N GLN A 267 9.91 0.90 -10.52
CA GLN A 267 11.35 0.71 -10.68
C GLN A 267 12.17 1.87 -10.13
N SER A 268 11.72 3.12 -10.32
CA SER A 268 12.34 4.29 -9.71
C SER A 268 12.29 4.21 -8.18
N GLY A 269 11.14 3.79 -7.63
CA GLY A 269 10.99 3.52 -6.20
C GLY A 269 11.93 2.41 -5.71
N GLN A 270 12.13 1.35 -6.49
CA GLN A 270 13.08 0.27 -6.15
C GLN A 270 14.52 0.78 -6.16
N PHE A 271 14.91 1.57 -7.16
CA PHE A 271 16.24 2.15 -7.27
C PHE A 271 16.53 3.04 -6.07
N TYR A 272 15.60 3.95 -5.76
CA TYR A 272 15.67 4.78 -4.58
C TYR A 272 15.81 3.90 -3.33
N SER A 273 14.89 2.97 -3.10
CA SER A 273 14.91 2.08 -1.92
C SER A 273 16.21 1.30 -1.74
N ARG A 274 16.82 0.85 -2.84
CA ARG A 274 18.12 0.13 -2.83
C ARG A 274 19.30 1.05 -2.54
N SER A 275 19.21 2.34 -2.85
CA SER A 275 20.26 3.31 -2.53
C SER A 275 20.41 3.58 -1.03
N PHE A 276 19.40 3.30 -0.20
CA PHE A 276 19.49 3.39 1.27
C PHE A 276 20.24 2.22 1.93
N GLY A 277 20.62 1.21 1.15
CA GLY A 277 21.01 -0.11 1.68
C GLY A 277 22.37 -0.63 1.26
N ARG A 278 23.33 0.21 0.88
CA ARG A 278 24.71 -0.24 0.75
C ARG A 278 25.68 0.70 1.50
N PRO A 279 26.59 0.15 2.32
CA PRO A 279 27.80 0.87 2.70
C PRO A 279 28.63 1.21 1.44
#